data_AF-A0A162EKV3-F1
#
_entry.id   AF-A0A162EKV3-F1
#
_cell.length_a   1.000
_cell.length_b   1.000
_cell.length_c   1.000
_cell.angle_alpha   90.00
_cell.angle_beta   90.00
_cell.angle_gamma   90.00
#
_symmetry.space_group_name_H-M   'P 1'
#
loop_
_entity.id
_entity.type
_entity.pdbx_description
1 polymer ?
#
loop_
_entity_poly.entity_id
_entity_poly.type
_entity_poly.pdbx_seq_one_letter_code
_entity_poly.pdbx_strand_id
1 'polypeptide(L)'
;MKIDQHSVSTSLLKLLNKQTDLNGHQIDLVDGFVFMLKKIKNHQKIRLKTKGQIHPRFWKSHNRAFGYLIKESEQEKEFQQLYQFYFQVALLEEFLNIEDFFVKITEKGLHYLQLTKEEQLELLFQKIWGPLSAEKI
;
A
#
# COMPACT_ATOMS: atom_id res chain seq x y z
N MET A 1 11.84 -2.38 -16.88
CA MET A 1 12.35 -1.73 -15.66
C MET A 1 12.54 -2.83 -14.64
N LYS A 2 13.78 -3.25 -14.35
CA LYS A 2 14.04 -4.25 -13.30
C LYS A 2 13.84 -3.54 -11.96
N ILE A 3 12.90 -4.02 -11.16
CA ILE A 3 12.67 -3.52 -9.80
C ILE A 3 13.51 -4.43 -8.89
N ASP A 4 14.53 -3.86 -8.27
CA ASP A 4 15.33 -4.57 -7.27
C ASP A 4 14.42 -5.03 -6.13
N GLN A 5 14.50 -6.31 -5.77
CA GLN A 5 13.77 -6.92 -4.65
C GLN A 5 14.22 -6.41 -3.27
N HIS A 6 15.04 -5.36 -3.20
CA HIS A 6 15.75 -4.97 -1.99
C HIS A 6 15.74 -3.46 -1.79
N SER A 7 14.67 -2.93 -1.21
CA SER A 7 14.76 -2.01 -0.08
C SER A 7 13.36 -1.48 0.23
N VAL A 8 12.65 -2.20 1.11
CA VAL A 8 11.65 -1.47 1.89
C VAL A 8 12.38 -0.36 2.63
N SER A 9 11.90 0.88 2.46
CA SER A 9 12.58 2.03 3.05
C SER A 9 12.64 1.84 4.56
N THR A 10 13.78 2.16 5.16
CA THR A 10 13.96 2.16 6.63
C THR A 10 12.91 3.02 7.32
N SER A 11 12.42 4.05 6.65
CA SER A 11 11.31 4.89 7.08
C SER A 11 9.94 4.19 7.04
N LEU A 12 9.66 3.29 6.08
CA LEU A 12 8.47 2.44 6.14
C LEU A 12 8.55 1.47 7.33
N LEU A 13 9.70 0.84 7.55
CA LEU A 13 9.89 -0.03 8.72
C LEU A 13 9.73 0.74 10.04
N LYS A 14 10.26 1.97 10.12
CA LYS A 14 10.04 2.86 11.26
C LYS A 14 8.56 3.19 11.45
N LEU A 15 7.82 3.46 10.37
CA LEU A 15 6.38 3.71 10.42
C LEU A 15 5.63 2.48 10.97
N LEU A 16 5.96 1.28 10.48
CA LEU A 16 5.34 0.02 10.91
C LEU A 16 5.68 -0.30 12.39
N ASN A 17 6.92 -0.11 12.80
CA ASN A 17 7.35 -0.36 14.20
C ASN A 17 6.75 0.67 15.18
N LYS A 18 6.59 1.94 14.77
CA LYS A 18 5.86 2.93 15.59
C LYS A 18 4.38 2.55 15.78
N GLN A 19 3.81 1.74 14.87
CA GLN A 19 2.42 1.27 14.96
C GLN A 19 2.27 0.02 15.85
N THR A 20 3.32 -0.74 16.09
CA THR A 20 3.29 -1.88 17.03
C THR A 20 3.39 -1.46 18.50
N ASP A 21 3.95 -0.28 18.79
CA ASP A 21 4.28 0.15 20.16
C ASP A 21 3.24 1.03 20.89
N LEU A 22 2.14 1.49 20.28
CA LEU A 22 1.26 2.49 20.93
C LEU A 22 -0.26 2.29 20.75
N ASN A 23 -0.96 2.28 21.89
CA ASN A 23 -2.42 2.17 22.13
C ASN A 23 -3.31 3.30 21.53
N GLY A 24 -2.90 3.98 20.46
CA GLY A 24 -3.60 5.18 19.98
C GLY A 24 -4.34 5.00 18.67
N HIS A 25 -3.61 4.86 17.58
CA HIS A 25 -4.16 4.82 16.22
C HIS A 25 -3.33 3.82 15.41
N GLN A 26 -3.63 2.54 15.61
CA GLN A 26 -3.01 1.47 14.85
C GLN A 26 -3.51 1.56 13.42
N ILE A 27 -2.60 1.93 12.52
CA ILE A 27 -2.85 1.86 11.09
C ILE A 27 -2.72 0.39 10.74
N ASP A 28 -3.83 -0.25 10.42
CA ASP A 28 -3.78 -1.59 9.91
C ASP A 28 -3.27 -1.53 8.46
N LEU A 29 -2.03 -1.99 8.26
CA LEU A 29 -1.34 -2.01 6.97
C LEU A 29 -2.22 -2.60 5.86
N VAL A 30 -2.97 -3.66 6.17
CA VAL A 30 -3.87 -4.34 5.24
C VAL A 30 -5.10 -3.50 4.99
N ASP A 31 -5.73 -2.94 6.02
CA ASP A 31 -6.92 -2.12 5.81
C ASP A 31 -6.58 -0.90 4.93
N GLY A 32 -5.41 -0.29 5.13
CA GLY A 32 -4.91 0.80 4.29
C GLY A 32 -4.69 0.38 2.82
N PHE A 33 -4.11 -0.80 2.59
CA PHE A 33 -3.89 -1.34 1.25
C PHE A 33 -5.22 -1.72 0.56
N VAL A 34 -6.09 -2.41 1.27
CA VAL A 34 -7.42 -2.83 0.81
C VAL A 34 -8.29 -1.61 0.50
N PHE A 35 -8.21 -0.55 1.31
CA PHE A 35 -8.92 0.70 1.03
C PHE A 35 -8.49 1.30 -0.30
N MET A 36 -7.18 1.33 -0.60
CA MET A 36 -6.67 1.81 -1.89
C MET A 36 -7.29 1.01 -3.04
N LEU A 37 -7.23 -0.32 -2.97
CA LEU A 37 -7.77 -1.20 -4.02
C LEU A 37 -9.29 -1.05 -4.19
N LYS A 38 -10.05 -1.05 -3.09
CA LYS A 38 -11.51 -0.84 -3.10
C LYS A 38 -11.86 0.53 -3.70
N LYS A 39 -11.08 1.56 -3.38
CA LYS A 39 -11.30 2.89 -3.94
C LYS A 39 -11.03 2.92 -5.44
N ILE A 40 -9.93 2.31 -5.92
CA ILE A 40 -9.65 2.22 -7.35
C ILE A 40 -10.75 1.43 -8.07
N LYS A 41 -11.20 0.31 -7.50
CA LYS A 41 -12.35 -0.48 -7.99
C LYS A 41 -13.59 0.38 -8.16
N ASN A 42 -13.97 1.15 -7.13
CA ASN A 42 -15.21 1.93 -7.14
C ASN A 42 -15.18 3.09 -8.15
N HIS A 43 -14.03 3.74 -8.33
CA HIS A 43 -13.89 4.84 -9.29
C HIS A 43 -13.61 4.38 -10.73
N GLN A 44 -13.30 3.10 -10.93
CA GLN A 44 -12.95 2.44 -12.21
C GLN A 44 -11.67 2.95 -12.89
N LYS A 45 -11.37 4.25 -12.83
CA LYS A 45 -10.15 4.88 -13.35
C LYS A 45 -9.66 5.94 -12.37
N ILE A 46 -8.43 5.77 -11.88
CA ILE A 46 -7.77 6.76 -11.02
C ILE A 46 -6.65 7.44 -11.79
N ARG A 47 -6.64 8.78 -11.80
CA ARG A 47 -5.63 9.57 -12.50
C ARG A 47 -4.27 9.49 -11.78
N LEU A 48 -3.23 9.27 -12.57
CA LEU A 48 -1.84 9.35 -12.14
C LEU A 48 -1.32 10.80 -12.22
N LYS A 49 -0.43 11.17 -11.30
CA LYS A 49 0.33 12.43 -11.37
C LYS A 49 1.50 12.28 -12.34
N THR A 50 2.20 11.15 -12.27
CA THR A 50 3.30 10.73 -13.14
C THR A 50 3.23 9.21 -13.32
N LYS A 51 3.98 8.66 -14.29
CA LYS A 51 4.13 7.20 -14.42
C LYS A 51 4.72 6.66 -13.11
N GLY A 52 3.93 5.92 -12.34
CA GLY A 52 4.35 5.37 -11.05
C GLY A 52 3.82 6.08 -9.80
N GLN A 53 3.00 7.13 -9.92
CA GLN A 53 2.43 7.82 -8.75
C GLN A 53 0.97 8.22 -8.94
N ILE A 54 0.13 7.81 -7.99
CA ILE A 54 -1.26 8.28 -7.90
C ILE A 54 -1.30 9.75 -7.44
N HIS A 55 -2.22 10.54 -8.00
CA HIS A 55 -2.38 11.93 -7.62
C HIS A 55 -2.66 12.12 -6.12
N PRO A 56 -2.01 13.07 -5.40
CA PRO A 56 -2.16 13.26 -3.94
C PRO A 56 -3.60 13.40 -3.44
N ARG A 57 -4.48 13.98 -4.26
CA ARG A 57 -5.92 14.09 -3.96
C ARG A 57 -6.58 12.73 -3.69
N PHE A 58 -6.10 11.66 -4.31
CA PHE A 58 -6.57 10.31 -4.04
C PHE A 58 -6.35 9.92 -2.57
N TRP A 59 -5.18 10.22 -2.01
CA TRP A 59 -4.81 9.86 -0.65
C TRP A 59 -5.52 10.68 0.42
N LYS A 60 -6.06 11.87 0.09
CA LYS A 60 -6.79 12.70 1.07
C LYS A 60 -7.94 11.96 1.77
N SER A 61 -8.68 11.10 1.07
CA SER A 61 -9.77 10.34 1.70
C SER A 61 -9.25 9.12 2.47
N HIS A 62 -8.12 8.55 2.04
CA HIS A 62 -7.43 7.48 2.76
C HIS A 62 -6.98 8.01 4.13
N ASN A 63 -6.31 9.15 4.14
CA ASN A 63 -5.84 9.82 5.34
C ASN A 63 -6.97 10.15 6.31
N ARG A 64 -8.11 10.62 5.78
CA ARG A 64 -9.29 10.89 6.59
C ARG A 64 -9.87 9.61 7.19
N ALA A 65 -9.94 8.52 6.41
CA ALA A 65 -10.50 7.26 6.86
C ALA A 65 -9.68 6.61 7.99
N PHE A 66 -8.35 6.75 7.94
CA PHE A 66 -7.44 6.17 8.93
C PHE A 66 -6.90 7.18 9.95
N GLY A 67 -7.49 8.38 10.03
CA GLY A 67 -7.14 9.37 11.04
C GLY A 67 -5.72 9.93 10.92
N TYR A 68 -5.09 9.90 9.74
CA TYR A 68 -3.76 10.45 9.53
C TYR A 68 -3.81 11.96 9.64
N LEU A 69 -3.48 12.46 10.84
CA LEU A 69 -3.27 13.88 11.09
C LEU A 69 -1.90 14.26 10.55
N ILE A 70 -1.79 14.42 9.23
CA ILE A 70 -0.58 14.98 8.59
C ILE A 70 -0.50 16.45 8.97
N LYS A 71 -0.02 16.71 10.19
CA LYS A 71 0.14 18.06 10.76
C LYS A 71 1.58 18.56 10.59
N GLU A 72 2.52 17.69 10.26
CA GLU A 72 3.95 17.97 10.17
C GLU A 72 4.56 17.47 8.86
N SER A 73 5.54 18.21 8.34
CA SER A 73 6.23 17.92 7.07
C SER A 73 7.04 16.62 7.10
N GLU A 74 7.44 16.15 8.29
CA GLU A 74 8.20 14.91 8.47
C GLU A 74 7.32 13.67 8.27
N GLN A 75 6.10 13.68 8.83
CA GLN A 75 5.13 12.61 8.65
C GLN A 75 4.66 12.49 7.20
N GLU A 76 4.59 13.60 6.47
CA GLU A 76 4.22 13.59 5.05
C GLU A 76 5.15 12.70 4.22
N LYS A 77 6.46 12.70 4.50
CA LYS A 77 7.43 11.84 3.81
C LYS A 77 7.22 10.36 4.14
N GLU A 78 6.99 10.03 5.41
CA GLU A 78 6.74 8.65 5.82
C GLU A 78 5.46 8.09 5.15
N PHE A 79 4.39 8.89 5.11
CA PHE A 79 3.14 8.51 4.42
C PHE A 79 3.28 8.42 2.91
N GLN A 80 4.04 9.32 2.26
CA GLN A 80 4.34 9.21 0.83
C GLN A 80 5.03 7.89 0.49
N GLN A 81 5.92 7.41 1.35
CA GLN A 81 6.56 6.10 1.17
C GLN A 81 5.58 4.95 1.38
N LEU A 82 4.66 5.02 2.35
CA LEU A 82 3.59 4.04 2.50
C LEU A 82 2.71 3.96 1.25
N TYR A 83 2.30 5.10 0.70
CA TYR A 83 1.51 5.14 -0.53
C TYR A 83 2.27 4.57 -1.72
N GLN A 84 3.57 4.88 -1.83
CA GLN A 84 4.42 4.35 -2.87
C GLN A 84 4.56 2.84 -2.74
N PHE A 85 4.75 2.33 -1.52
CA PHE A 85 4.79 0.90 -1.23
C PHE A 85 3.49 0.22 -1.67
N TYR A 86 2.33 0.71 -1.23
CA TYR A 86 1.03 0.18 -1.67
C TYR A 86 0.90 0.14 -3.18
N PHE A 87 1.23 1.25 -3.85
CA PHE A 87 1.09 1.32 -5.29
C PHE A 87 2.04 0.35 -6.01
N GLN A 88 3.28 0.23 -5.56
CA GLN A 88 4.27 -0.67 -6.14
C GLN A 88 3.92 -2.14 -5.94
N VAL A 89 3.51 -2.54 -4.74
CA VAL A 89 3.06 -3.92 -4.48
C VAL A 89 1.87 -4.26 -5.38
N ALA A 90 0.90 -3.36 -5.49
CA ALA A 90 -0.27 -3.60 -6.32
C ALA A 90 0.04 -3.66 -7.83
N LEU A 91 1.08 -2.98 -8.31
CA LEU A 91 1.58 -3.14 -9.68
C LEU A 91 2.38 -4.42 -9.87
N LEU A 92 3.23 -4.77 -8.91
CA LEU A 92 4.09 -5.96 -8.97
C LEU A 92 3.26 -7.24 -8.98
N GLU A 93 2.21 -7.29 -8.14
CA GLU A 93 1.27 -8.41 -8.07
C GLU A 93 0.19 -8.37 -9.15
N GLU A 94 0.30 -7.45 -10.10
CA GLU A 94 -0.64 -7.25 -11.20
C GLU A 94 -2.09 -7.01 -10.72
N PHE A 95 -2.28 -6.49 -9.50
CA PHE A 95 -3.61 -6.09 -9.00
C PHE A 95 -4.11 -4.83 -9.69
N LEU A 96 -3.19 -4.04 -10.22
CA LEU A 96 -3.45 -2.82 -10.96
C LEU A 96 -2.81 -2.89 -12.33
N ASN A 97 -3.50 -2.30 -13.32
CA ASN A 97 -2.95 -2.05 -14.64
C ASN A 97 -2.93 -0.54 -14.93
N ILE A 98 -1.87 -0.06 -15.56
CA ILE A 98 -1.74 1.33 -16.01
C ILE A 98 -2.08 1.39 -17.49
N GLU A 99 -3.07 2.19 -17.82
CA GLU A 99 -3.43 2.56 -19.19
C GLU A 99 -3.29 4.08 -19.33
N ASP A 100 -2.37 4.53 -20.19
CA ASP A 100 -2.01 5.94 -20.37
C ASP A 100 -1.63 6.65 -19.06
N PHE A 101 -2.53 7.48 -18.54
CA PHE A 101 -2.40 8.24 -17.29
C PHE A 101 -3.42 7.82 -16.23
N PHE A 102 -3.99 6.63 -16.39
CA PHE A 102 -4.98 6.09 -15.47
C PHE A 102 -4.53 4.73 -14.96
N VAL A 103 -4.89 4.44 -13.72
CA VAL A 103 -4.78 3.11 -13.13
C VAL A 103 -6.16 2.52 -12.89
N LYS A 104 -6.29 1.23 -13.18
CA LYS A 104 -7.50 0.43 -12.95
C LYS A 104 -7.15 -0.84 -12.18
N ILE A 105 -8.16 -1.40 -11.52
CA ILE A 105 -8.05 -2.72 -10.90
C ILE A 105 -8.16 -3.81 -11.98
N THR A 106 -7.39 -4.89 -11.82
CA THR A 106 -7.45 -6.08 -12.67
C THR A 106 -8.32 -7.16 -12.04
N GLU A 107 -8.53 -8.27 -12.76
CA GLU A 107 -9.19 -9.46 -12.20
C GLU A 107 -8.42 -10.04 -11.00
N LYS A 108 -7.07 -10.09 -11.06
CA LYS A 108 -6.23 -10.50 -9.93
C LYS A 108 -6.45 -9.60 -8.71
N GLY A 109 -6.53 -8.28 -8.92
CA GLY A 109 -6.82 -7.33 -7.84
C GLY A 109 -8.21 -7.52 -7.25
N LEU A 110 -9.20 -7.88 -8.08
CA LEU A 110 -10.55 -8.21 -7.61
C LEU A 110 -10.57 -9.51 -6.80
N HIS A 111 -9.82 -10.53 -7.23
CA HIS A 111 -9.67 -11.79 -6.48
C HIS A 111 -8.98 -11.56 -5.13
N TYR A 112 -7.90 -10.77 -5.09
CA TYR A 112 -7.22 -10.42 -3.84
C TYR A 112 -8.17 -9.77 -2.82
N LEU A 113 -9.10 -8.92 -3.28
CA LEU A 113 -10.12 -8.30 -2.42
C LEU A 113 -11.13 -9.29 -1.80
N GLN A 114 -11.17 -10.54 -2.28
CA GLN A 114 -12.02 -11.62 -1.74
C GLN A 114 -11.28 -12.52 -0.75
N LEU A 115 -9.95 -12.41 -0.65
CA LEU A 115 -9.15 -13.16 0.31
C LEU A 115 -9.47 -12.73 1.74
N THR A 116 -9.14 -13.62 2.68
CA THR A 116 -9.18 -13.32 4.11
C THR A 116 -8.14 -12.25 4.46
N LYS A 117 -8.35 -11.57 5.59
CA LYS A 117 -7.43 -10.54 6.07
C LYS A 117 -6.02 -11.11 6.34
N GLU A 118 -5.95 -12.35 6.79
CA GLU A 118 -4.69 -13.07 7.07
C GLU A 118 -3.90 -13.30 5.78
N GLU A 119 -4.54 -13.84 4.74
CA GLU A 119 -3.90 -14.04 3.43
C GLU A 119 -3.46 -12.70 2.80
N GLN A 120 -4.28 -11.66 2.97
CA GLN A 120 -3.94 -10.31 2.51
C GLN A 120 -2.71 -9.75 3.23
N LEU A 121 -2.61 -9.97 4.54
CA LEU A 121 -1.48 -9.54 5.37
C LEU A 121 -0.21 -10.30 5.01
N GLU A 122 -0.30 -11.61 4.86
CA GLU A 122 0.84 -12.48 4.54
C GLU A 122 1.54 -12.01 3.26
N LEU A 123 0.78 -11.70 2.21
CA LEU A 123 1.35 -11.18 0.97
C LEU A 123 2.12 -9.87 1.20
N LEU A 124 1.56 -8.94 1.98
CA LEU A 124 2.23 -7.66 2.25
C LEU A 124 3.52 -7.87 3.07
N PHE A 125 3.51 -8.80 4.03
CA PHE A 125 4.70 -9.15 4.81
C PHE A 125 5.77 -9.81 3.96
N GLN A 126 5.42 -10.69 3.02
CA GLN A 126 6.39 -11.25 2.08
C GLN A 126 7.11 -10.17 1.26
N LYS A 127 6.45 -9.04 0.97
CA LYS A 127 7.07 -7.91 0.26
C LYS A 127 7.93 -7.03 1.13
N ILE A 128 7.77 -7.10 2.45
CA ILE A 128 8.55 -6.29 3.38
C ILE A 128 9.77 -7.06 3.91
N TRP A 129 9.61 -8.33 4.27
CA TRP A 129 10.64 -9.16 4.89
C TRP A 129 11.23 -10.24 3.96
N GLY A 130 10.70 -10.39 2.74
CA GLY A 130 11.02 -11.52 1.86
C GLY A 130 10.11 -12.72 2.11
N PRO A 131 10.26 -13.82 1.35
CA PRO A 131 9.53 -15.05 1.66
C PRO A 131 9.81 -15.42 3.11
N LEU A 132 8.75 -15.66 3.89
CA LEU A 132 8.87 -16.25 5.21
C LEU A 132 9.47 -17.64 5.00
N SER A 133 10.80 -17.74 5.02
CA SER A 133 11.48 -19.02 5.07
C SER A 133 11.02 -19.65 6.36
N ALA A 134 10.15 -20.66 6.23
CA ALA A 134 9.93 -21.64 7.27
C ALA A 134 11.29 -22.30 7.52
N GLU A 135 12.09 -21.70 8.42
CA GLU A 135 13.07 -22.48 9.15
C GLU A 135 12.28 -23.55 9.88
N LYS A 136 12.36 -24.76 9.30
CA LYS A 136 11.91 -26.00 9.91
C LYS A 136 12.47 -26.03 11.33
N ILE A 137 11.57 -25.98 12.31
CA ILE A 137 11.83 -26.46 13.66
C ILE A 137 12.16 -27.95 13.58
#